data_AF-A0A103Y2A9-F1
#
_entry.id   AF-A0A103Y2A9-F1
#
_cell.length_a   1.000
_cell.length_b   1.000
_cell.length_c   1.000
_cell.angle_alpha   90.00
_cell.angle_beta   90.00
_cell.angle_gamma   90.00
#
_symmetry.space_group_name_H-M   'P 1'
#
loop_
_entity.id
_entity.type
_entity.pdbx_description
1 polymer ?
#
loop_
_entity_poly.entity_id
_entity_poly.type
_entity_poly.pdbx_seq_one_letter_code
_entity_poly.pdbx_strand_id
1 'polypeptide(L)'
;MSWQTYVDEHLMCDIDGSGQHLTSAAILGLDGTVWAQSSKFPQFKPEEMKSIIAEFNDAGTLAPTGLFFAGAKYMVIQGEPGAVIRGKKGAGGICIKKTGQAMVFGIYDEPVAPGNHLSSAAILGHDGSIWAQSANFPQVKPEEVTGIINDFNEPGSLAPTGLHLGGTKYMVIQGEAGAVIRGKKGPGGVTIKKTGMALIVGIYDEPMAPSQCNTIVERLGDYLVDQGF
;
A
#
# COMPACT_ATOMS: atom_id res chain seq x y z
N MET A 1 -7.32 7.40 20.95
CA MET A 1 -5.95 7.51 20.40
C MET A 1 -5.79 8.91 19.82
N SER A 2 -4.66 9.59 20.01
CA SER A 2 -4.47 10.96 19.48
C SER A 2 -3.92 10.91 18.04
N TRP A 3 -4.26 11.88 17.18
CA TRP A 3 -3.73 11.94 15.82
C TRP A 3 -2.20 12.08 15.77
N GLN A 4 -1.60 12.71 16.78
CA GLN A 4 -0.15 12.80 16.90
C GLN A 4 0.48 11.43 17.12
N THR A 5 -0.09 10.64 18.04
CA THR A 5 0.32 9.25 18.28
C THR A 5 0.20 8.41 17.00
N TYR A 6 -0.85 8.61 16.20
CA TYR A 6 -1.02 7.91 14.92
C TYR A 6 0.08 8.28 13.91
N VAL A 7 0.42 9.57 13.76
CA VAL A 7 1.51 10.01 12.87
C VAL A 7 2.84 9.40 13.29
N ASP A 8 3.17 9.49 14.57
CA ASP A 8 4.47 9.06 15.10
C ASP A 8 4.64 7.53 15.05
N GLU A 9 3.57 6.77 15.35
CA GLU A 9 3.63 5.31 15.43
C GLU A 9 3.33 4.60 14.10
N HIS A 10 2.52 5.19 13.20
CA HIS A 10 2.01 4.49 12.02
C HIS A 10 2.49 5.08 10.70
N LEU A 11 2.59 6.42 10.58
CA LEU A 11 3.03 7.08 9.34
C LEU A 11 4.55 7.24 9.25
N MET A 12 5.21 7.44 10.38
CA MET A 12 6.67 7.59 10.46
C MET A 12 7.41 6.28 10.76
N CYS A 13 6.69 5.14 10.80
CA CYS A 13 7.32 3.86 11.11
C CYS A 13 8.28 3.43 10.00
N ASP A 14 9.39 2.79 10.40
CA ASP A 14 10.28 2.12 9.47
C ASP A 14 9.50 1.01 8.75
N ILE A 15 9.45 1.10 7.43
CA ILE A 15 9.10 -0.03 6.59
C ILE A 15 10.24 -1.04 6.77
N ASP A 16 9.95 -2.07 7.56
CA ASP A 16 10.71 -3.30 7.67
C ASP A 16 12.12 -3.20 8.28
N GLY A 17 12.39 -2.20 9.14
CA GLY A 17 13.72 -2.03 9.76
C GLY A 17 14.84 -1.75 8.74
N SER A 18 14.45 -1.37 7.52
CA SER A 18 15.35 -1.04 6.41
C SER A 18 15.80 0.43 6.40
N GLY A 19 15.31 1.23 7.35
CA GLY A 19 15.49 2.69 7.39
C GLY A 19 14.64 3.45 6.36
N GLN A 20 13.76 2.76 5.62
CA GLN A 20 12.84 3.40 4.68
C GLN A 20 11.58 3.83 5.43
N HIS A 21 11.46 5.14 5.65
CA HIS A 21 10.31 5.78 6.26
C HIS A 21 9.88 6.98 5.39
N LEU A 22 8.66 7.50 5.61
CA LEU A 22 8.34 8.82 5.08
C LEU A 22 9.34 9.83 5.67
N THR A 23 10.01 10.62 4.84
CA THR A 23 10.85 11.72 5.33
C THR A 23 10.02 12.66 6.20
N SER A 24 8.75 12.85 5.84
CA SER A 24 7.78 13.53 6.68
C SER A 24 6.33 13.18 6.34
N ALA A 25 5.44 13.33 7.33
CA ALA A 25 4.03 13.05 7.19
C ALA A 25 3.19 14.05 7.99
N ALA A 26 1.96 14.28 7.56
CA ALA A 26 1.01 15.09 8.30
C ALA A 26 -0.44 14.70 8.03
N ILE A 27 -1.31 15.01 8.98
CA ILE A 27 -2.76 14.95 8.87
C ILE A 27 -3.26 16.38 8.98
N LEU A 28 -3.95 16.84 7.94
CA LEU A 28 -4.51 18.17 7.86
C LEU A 28 -6.03 18.07 7.68
N GLY A 29 -6.79 18.99 8.27
CA GLY A 29 -8.21 19.15 7.96
C GLY A 29 -8.43 19.55 6.50
N LEU A 30 -9.65 19.38 6.01
CA LEU A 30 -10.04 19.78 4.64
C LEU A 30 -9.96 21.30 4.38
N ASP A 31 -9.75 22.08 5.44
CA ASP A 31 -9.50 23.53 5.44
C ASP A 31 -8.00 23.89 5.44
N GLY A 32 -7.11 22.89 5.53
CA GLY A 32 -5.67 23.08 5.65
C GLY A 32 -5.15 23.24 7.08
N THR A 33 -6.02 23.16 8.09
CA THR A 33 -5.61 23.21 9.50
C THR A 33 -4.78 21.97 9.85
N VAL A 34 -3.61 22.14 10.46
CA VAL A 34 -2.76 21.00 10.86
C VAL A 34 -3.37 20.30 12.08
N TRP A 35 -3.69 19.02 11.94
CA TRP A 35 -4.20 18.18 13.04
C TRP A 35 -3.08 17.40 13.72
N ALA A 36 -2.11 16.93 12.93
CA ALA A 36 -0.88 16.30 13.41
C ALA A 36 0.19 16.37 12.32
N GLN A 37 1.47 16.45 12.69
CA GLN A 37 2.57 16.42 11.73
C GLN A 37 3.84 15.87 12.37
N SER A 38 4.71 15.28 11.55
CA SER A 38 6.03 14.88 12.00
C SER A 38 6.95 16.09 12.17
N SER A 39 7.99 15.96 12.99
CA SER A 39 8.90 17.07 13.33
C SER A 39 9.65 17.66 12.12
N LYS A 40 9.78 16.90 11.03
CA LYS A 40 10.41 17.30 9.77
C LYS A 40 9.41 17.72 8.69
N PHE A 41 8.11 17.78 8.99
CA PHE A 41 7.12 18.17 8.01
C PHE A 41 7.35 19.63 7.57
N PRO A 42 7.46 19.88 6.26
CA PRO A 42 7.93 21.17 5.78
C PRO A 42 6.81 22.22 5.90
N GLN A 43 7.21 23.47 6.14
CA GLN A 43 6.27 24.59 6.21
C GLN A 43 5.73 24.90 4.81
N PHE A 44 4.41 25.01 4.69
CA PHE A 44 3.71 25.28 3.44
C PHE A 44 2.96 26.60 3.49
N LYS A 45 2.67 27.16 2.31
CA LYS A 45 1.92 28.41 2.18
C LYS A 45 0.42 28.13 2.06
N PRO A 46 -0.46 29.03 2.54
CA PRO A 46 -1.91 28.88 2.38
C PRO A 46 -2.35 28.70 0.92
N GLU A 47 -1.71 29.39 -0.02
CA GLU A 47 -2.03 29.26 -1.44
C GLU A 47 -1.69 27.87 -2.01
N GLU A 48 -0.60 27.24 -1.55
CA GLU A 48 -0.24 25.87 -1.93
C GLU A 48 -1.32 24.88 -1.45
N MET A 49 -1.83 25.08 -0.23
CA MET A 49 -2.91 24.26 0.32
C MET A 49 -4.23 24.43 -0.43
N LYS A 50 -4.59 25.68 -0.79
CA LYS A 50 -5.78 25.95 -1.60
C LYS A 50 -5.73 25.24 -2.95
N SER A 51 -4.57 25.22 -3.62
CA SER A 51 -4.42 24.51 -4.88
C SER A 51 -4.62 23.00 -4.75
N ILE A 52 -4.14 22.40 -3.65
CA ILE A 52 -4.37 20.97 -3.35
C ILE A 52 -5.85 20.68 -3.08
N ILE A 53 -6.51 21.52 -2.29
CA ILE A 53 -7.94 21.37 -1.99
C ILE A 53 -8.77 21.53 -3.28
N ALA A 54 -8.42 22.50 -4.14
CA ALA A 54 -9.07 22.71 -5.42
C ALA A 54 -8.94 21.47 -6.32
N GLU A 55 -7.75 20.86 -6.42
CA GLU A 55 -7.52 19.63 -7.19
C GLU A 55 -8.39 18.45 -6.72
N PHE A 56 -8.65 18.34 -5.41
CA PHE A 56 -9.56 17.31 -4.90
C PHE A 56 -11.03 17.58 -5.20
N ASN A 57 -11.41 18.81 -5.52
CA ASN A 57 -12.78 19.17 -5.88
C ASN A 57 -12.99 19.15 -7.40
N ASP A 58 -11.96 19.53 -8.16
CA ASP A 58 -11.93 19.53 -9.62
C ASP A 58 -10.55 19.06 -10.10
N ALA A 59 -10.47 17.78 -10.51
CA ALA A 59 -9.22 17.13 -10.84
C ALA A 59 -8.69 17.55 -12.22
N GLY A 60 -7.37 17.65 -12.36
CA GLY A 60 -6.68 17.94 -13.61
C GLY A 60 -6.08 19.34 -13.70
N THR A 61 -6.20 20.17 -12.66
CA THR A 61 -5.64 21.53 -12.63
C THR A 61 -4.15 21.54 -12.31
N LEU A 62 -3.69 20.59 -11.48
CA LEU A 62 -2.29 20.46 -11.09
C LEU A 62 -1.46 19.67 -12.09
N ALA A 63 -2.07 18.79 -12.90
CA ALA A 63 -1.35 18.01 -13.90
C ALA A 63 -0.52 18.86 -14.90
N PRO A 64 -1.08 19.91 -15.53
CA PRO A 64 -0.32 20.76 -16.46
C PRO A 64 0.62 21.75 -15.78
N THR A 65 0.32 22.17 -14.54
CA THR A 65 1.05 23.25 -13.85
C THR A 65 2.13 22.73 -12.88
N GLY A 66 1.93 21.53 -12.36
CA GLY A 66 2.70 20.90 -11.29
C GLY A 66 2.09 21.15 -9.91
N LEU A 67 2.28 20.20 -8.98
CA LEU A 67 1.93 20.35 -7.59
C LEU A 67 3.03 21.14 -6.87
N PHE A 68 2.69 22.31 -6.32
CA PHE A 68 3.60 23.08 -5.47
C PHE A 68 3.27 22.82 -4.01
N PHE A 69 4.26 22.39 -3.23
CA PHE A 69 4.11 22.18 -1.80
C PHE A 69 5.40 22.51 -1.08
N ALA A 70 5.33 23.36 -0.05
CA ALA A 70 6.46 23.79 0.75
C ALA A 70 7.65 24.32 -0.08
N GLY A 71 7.37 25.10 -1.11
CA GLY A 71 8.39 25.66 -2.01
C GLY A 71 9.01 24.66 -2.99
N ALA A 72 8.61 23.39 -2.97
CA ALA A 72 9.02 22.38 -3.94
C ALA A 72 7.94 22.19 -5.03
N LYS A 73 8.39 22.04 -6.29
CA LYS A 73 7.53 21.66 -7.41
C LYS A 73 7.64 20.14 -7.64
N TYR A 74 6.50 19.47 -7.68
CA TYR A 74 6.35 18.06 -8.00
C TYR A 74 5.60 17.92 -9.34
N MET A 75 6.06 17.00 -10.19
CA MET A 75 5.33 16.57 -11.37
C MET A 75 4.18 15.68 -10.93
N VAL A 76 2.94 16.06 -11.22
CA VAL A 76 1.77 15.23 -10.90
C VAL A 76 1.83 13.97 -11.76
N ILE A 77 1.66 12.82 -11.12
CA ILE A 77 1.57 11.50 -11.76
C ILE A 77 0.19 10.91 -11.49
N GLN A 78 -0.12 9.77 -12.12
CA GLN A 78 -1.45 9.17 -12.06
C GLN A 78 -1.92 8.94 -10.60
N GLY A 79 -2.96 9.68 -10.23
CA GLY A 79 -3.69 9.57 -8.97
C GLY A 79 -5.15 9.17 -9.19
N GLU A 80 -5.93 9.15 -8.11
CA GLU A 80 -7.37 8.89 -8.14
C GLU A 80 -8.11 10.23 -8.07
N PRO A 81 -8.89 10.62 -9.09
CA PRO A 81 -9.65 11.87 -9.07
C PRO A 81 -10.47 12.03 -7.79
N GLY A 82 -10.32 13.16 -7.09
CA GLY A 82 -11.02 13.46 -5.84
C GLY A 82 -10.58 12.68 -4.60
N ALA A 83 -9.66 11.71 -4.73
CA ALA A 83 -9.25 10.84 -3.63
C ALA A 83 -7.74 10.81 -3.38
N VAL A 84 -6.90 10.74 -4.41
CA VAL A 84 -5.43 10.64 -4.28
C VAL A 84 -4.74 11.58 -5.26
N ILE A 85 -3.85 12.43 -4.73
CA ILE A 85 -2.88 13.19 -5.52
C ILE A 85 -1.50 12.59 -5.30
N ARG A 86 -0.77 12.35 -6.40
CA ARG A 86 0.62 11.88 -6.36
C ARG A 86 1.51 12.84 -7.13
N GLY A 87 2.58 13.29 -6.50
CA GLY A 87 3.60 14.15 -7.10
C GLY A 87 4.97 13.51 -7.03
N LYS A 88 5.75 13.60 -8.11
CA LYS A 88 7.13 13.10 -8.20
C LYS A 88 8.12 14.27 -8.32
N LYS A 89 9.24 14.21 -7.57
CA LYS A 89 10.35 15.17 -7.68
C LYS A 89 11.68 14.41 -7.60
N GLY A 90 12.31 14.20 -8.76
CA GLY A 90 13.51 13.36 -8.85
C GLY A 90 13.23 11.92 -8.43
N ALA A 91 13.98 11.43 -7.44
CA ALA A 91 13.81 10.10 -6.85
C ALA A 91 12.74 10.06 -5.74
N GLY A 92 12.38 11.23 -5.18
CA GLY A 92 11.37 11.37 -4.13
C GLY A 92 9.99 11.74 -4.66
N GLY A 93 9.05 11.93 -3.74
CA GLY A 93 7.68 12.27 -4.07
C GLY A 93 6.82 12.65 -2.87
N ILE A 94 5.57 12.99 -3.19
CA ILE A 94 4.51 13.35 -2.25
C ILE A 94 3.25 12.58 -2.63
N CYS A 95 2.59 12.00 -1.64
CA CYS A 95 1.29 11.37 -1.77
C CYS A 95 0.32 12.08 -0.81
N ILE A 96 -0.84 12.47 -1.32
CA ILE A 96 -1.89 13.12 -0.54
C ILE A 96 -3.17 12.32 -0.75
N LYS A 97 -3.69 11.70 0.31
CA LYS A 97 -4.98 11.00 0.30
C LYS A 97 -6.03 11.87 1.00
N LYS A 98 -7.14 12.15 0.32
CA LYS A 98 -8.31 12.77 0.93
C LYS A 98 -9.21 11.69 1.54
N THR A 99 -9.68 11.95 2.74
CA THR A 99 -10.70 11.20 3.47
C THR A 99 -11.95 12.07 3.61
N GLY A 100 -13.00 11.57 4.28
CA GLY A 100 -14.20 12.36 4.55
C GLY A 100 -13.97 13.59 5.44
N GLN A 101 -12.89 13.63 6.23
CA GLN A 101 -12.66 14.67 7.24
C GLN A 101 -11.27 15.31 7.20
N ALA A 102 -10.29 14.64 6.58
CA ALA A 102 -8.90 15.06 6.57
C ALA A 102 -8.19 14.69 5.27
N MET A 103 -7.04 15.30 5.06
CA MET A 103 -6.04 14.92 4.08
C MET A 103 -4.82 14.36 4.80
N VAL A 104 -4.35 13.20 4.35
CA VAL A 104 -3.14 12.55 4.86
C VAL A 104 -2.03 12.76 3.85
N PHE A 105 -0.94 13.38 4.30
CA PHE A 105 0.25 13.71 3.52
C PHE A 105 1.38 12.75 3.88
N GLY A 106 2.04 12.22 2.85
CA GLY A 106 3.32 11.52 2.99
C GLY A 106 4.33 12.04 1.98
N ILE A 107 5.50 12.45 2.46
CA ILE A 107 6.63 12.94 1.66
C ILE A 107 7.81 12.00 1.89
N TYR A 108 8.47 11.61 0.82
CA TYR A 108 9.67 10.79 0.85
C TYR A 108 10.75 11.39 -0.07
N ASP A 109 11.97 11.43 0.43
CA ASP A 109 13.17 11.81 -0.30
C ASP A 109 14.05 10.57 -0.46
N GLU A 110 14.78 10.46 -1.58
CA GLU A 110 15.60 9.29 -1.98
C GLU A 110 14.85 8.18 -2.74
N PRO A 111 15.54 7.39 -3.59
CA PRO A 111 14.85 6.39 -4.39
C PRO A 111 14.31 5.36 -3.41
N VAL A 112 13.00 5.15 -3.43
CA VAL A 112 12.49 3.81 -3.18
C VAL A 112 13.35 2.93 -4.09
N ALA A 113 14.26 2.15 -3.50
CA ALA A 113 15.26 1.41 -4.26
C ALA A 113 14.53 0.75 -5.45
N PRO A 114 15.01 0.90 -6.71
CA PRO A 114 14.37 0.24 -7.83
C PRO A 114 14.39 -1.27 -7.54
N GLY A 115 13.24 -1.79 -7.09
CA GLY A 115 13.16 -3.12 -6.49
C GLY A 115 12.24 -3.29 -5.27
N ASN A 116 11.83 -2.23 -4.57
CA ASN A 116 11.00 -2.36 -3.35
C ASN A 116 9.48 -2.19 -3.61
N HIS A 117 8.96 -2.72 -4.71
CA HIS A 117 7.52 -2.82 -4.91
C HIS A 117 7.14 -4.25 -5.30
N LEU A 118 5.99 -4.70 -4.84
CA LEU A 118 5.40 -5.94 -5.34
C LEU A 118 5.24 -5.84 -6.87
N SER A 119 5.46 -6.94 -7.58
CA SER A 119 5.23 -7.03 -9.02
C SER A 119 3.75 -6.84 -9.33
N SER A 120 2.88 -7.36 -8.46
CA SER A 120 1.45 -7.07 -8.44
C SER A 120 0.85 -7.41 -7.08
N ALA A 121 -0.30 -6.83 -6.76
CA ALA A 121 -1.02 -7.09 -5.50
C ALA A 121 -2.53 -6.96 -5.68
N ALA A 122 -3.29 -7.62 -4.79
CA ALA A 122 -4.74 -7.48 -4.71
C ALA A 122 -5.26 -7.68 -3.29
N ILE A 123 -6.44 -7.12 -3.05
CA ILE A 123 -7.32 -7.39 -1.92
C ILE A 123 -8.53 -8.13 -2.49
N LEU A 124 -8.72 -9.37 -2.04
CA LEU A 124 -9.83 -10.22 -2.47
C LEU A 124 -10.74 -10.52 -1.29
N GLY A 125 -12.05 -10.58 -1.48
CA GLY A 125 -12.96 -11.20 -0.52
C GLY A 125 -12.67 -12.71 -0.42
N HIS A 126 -13.10 -13.35 0.67
CA HIS A 126 -12.96 -14.82 0.83
C HIS A 126 -13.74 -15.61 -0.25
N ASP A 127 -14.70 -14.98 -0.92
CA ASP A 127 -15.45 -15.52 -2.06
C ASP A 127 -14.73 -15.34 -3.41
N GLY A 128 -13.57 -14.68 -3.42
CA GLY A 128 -12.81 -14.35 -4.62
C GLY A 128 -13.24 -13.06 -5.32
N SER A 129 -14.18 -12.30 -4.75
CA SER A 129 -14.50 -10.97 -5.24
C SER A 129 -13.28 -10.04 -5.16
N ILE A 130 -13.00 -9.27 -6.21
CA ILE A 130 -11.86 -8.35 -6.23
C ILE A 130 -12.30 -7.03 -5.60
N TRP A 131 -11.71 -6.66 -4.47
CA TRP A 131 -11.98 -5.38 -3.80
C TRP A 131 -11.02 -4.28 -4.27
N ALA A 132 -9.77 -4.64 -4.51
CA ALA A 132 -8.76 -3.78 -5.11
C ALA A 132 -7.67 -4.62 -5.78
N GLN A 133 -7.10 -4.15 -6.89
CA GLN A 133 -5.96 -4.82 -7.52
C GLN A 133 -5.07 -3.85 -8.29
N SER A 134 -3.79 -4.21 -8.42
CA SER A 134 -2.86 -3.54 -9.34
C SER A 134 -3.18 -3.86 -10.80
N ALA A 135 -2.81 -2.99 -11.73
CA ALA A 135 -3.14 -3.13 -13.17
C ALA A 135 -2.65 -4.45 -13.81
N ASN A 136 -1.54 -5.01 -13.30
CA ASN A 136 -0.93 -6.24 -13.81
C ASN A 136 -1.24 -7.47 -12.95
N PHE A 137 -2.19 -7.36 -12.00
CA PHE A 137 -2.55 -8.50 -11.18
C PHE A 137 -3.22 -9.58 -12.05
N PRO A 138 -2.81 -10.85 -11.94
CA PRO A 138 -3.33 -11.88 -12.82
C PRO A 138 -4.79 -12.18 -12.51
N GLN A 139 -5.55 -12.59 -13.53
CA GLN A 139 -6.94 -12.95 -13.37
C GLN A 139 -7.07 -14.24 -12.55
N VAL A 140 -7.58 -14.12 -11.34
CA VAL A 140 -7.79 -15.25 -10.42
C VAL A 140 -9.10 -15.96 -10.73
N LYS A 141 -9.10 -17.29 -10.64
CA LYS A 141 -10.31 -18.09 -10.78
C LYS A 141 -10.95 -18.39 -9.41
N PRO A 142 -12.29 -18.52 -9.32
CA PRO A 142 -12.96 -18.84 -8.05
C PRO A 142 -12.43 -20.13 -7.38
N GLU A 143 -12.04 -21.13 -8.17
CA GLU A 143 -11.52 -22.39 -7.65
C GLU A 143 -10.14 -22.23 -7.00
N GLU A 144 -9.32 -21.28 -7.50
CA GLU A 144 -8.02 -20.94 -6.92
C GLU A 144 -8.21 -20.31 -5.53
N VAL A 145 -9.15 -19.37 -5.40
CA VAL A 145 -9.47 -18.74 -4.10
C VAL A 145 -10.06 -19.75 -3.13
N THR A 146 -10.94 -20.63 -3.61
CA THR A 146 -11.52 -21.71 -2.79
C THR A 146 -10.42 -22.62 -2.24
N GLY A 147 -9.43 -22.99 -3.06
CA GLY A 147 -8.27 -23.76 -2.62
C GLY A 147 -7.44 -23.05 -1.55
N ILE A 148 -7.23 -21.74 -1.70
CA ILE A 148 -6.54 -20.90 -0.72
C ILE A 148 -7.30 -20.86 0.62
N ILE A 149 -8.61 -20.64 0.59
CA ILE A 149 -9.45 -20.61 1.80
C ILE A 149 -9.46 -21.97 2.50
N ASN A 150 -9.52 -23.06 1.72
CA ASN A 150 -9.45 -24.41 2.27
C ASN A 150 -8.11 -24.65 2.97
N ASP A 151 -6.98 -24.18 2.45
CA ASP A 151 -5.69 -24.29 3.13
C ASP A 151 -5.60 -23.46 4.41
N PHE A 152 -6.25 -22.29 4.46
CA PHE A 152 -6.36 -21.55 5.71
C PHE A 152 -7.20 -22.29 6.77
N ASN A 153 -8.22 -23.06 6.35
CA ASN A 153 -9.06 -23.83 7.27
C ASN A 153 -8.41 -25.18 7.64
N GLU A 154 -7.67 -25.78 6.70
CA GLU A 154 -6.95 -27.05 6.80
C GLU A 154 -5.49 -26.86 6.34
N PRO A 155 -4.63 -26.32 7.23
CA PRO A 155 -3.24 -25.99 6.88
C PRO A 155 -2.48 -27.16 6.30
N GLY A 156 -1.88 -26.96 5.12
CA GLY A 156 -1.07 -27.95 4.42
C GLY A 156 -1.80 -28.71 3.32
N SER A 157 -3.10 -28.47 3.10
CA SER A 157 -3.86 -29.08 2.00
C SER A 157 -3.34 -28.68 0.60
N LEU A 158 -2.71 -27.50 0.46
CA LEU A 158 -2.05 -27.07 -0.77
C LEU A 158 -0.60 -27.58 -0.92
N ALA A 159 0.04 -28.11 0.12
CA ALA A 159 1.43 -28.56 0.01
C ALA A 159 1.64 -29.69 -1.02
N PRO A 160 0.76 -30.71 -1.13
CA PRO A 160 0.91 -31.78 -2.14
C PRO A 160 0.55 -31.34 -3.57
N THR A 161 -0.40 -30.42 -3.72
CA THR A 161 -0.98 -30.03 -5.02
C THR A 161 -0.35 -28.77 -5.61
N GLY A 162 0.17 -27.90 -4.74
CA GLY A 162 0.72 -26.58 -5.03
C GLY A 162 -0.35 -25.48 -4.99
N LEU A 163 0.08 -24.27 -4.63
CA LEU A 163 -0.74 -23.07 -4.66
C LEU A 163 -0.90 -22.61 -6.11
N HIS A 164 -2.13 -22.48 -6.61
CA HIS A 164 -2.40 -21.91 -7.92
C HIS A 164 -3.00 -20.52 -7.77
N LEU A 165 -2.44 -19.54 -8.49
CA LEU A 165 -2.96 -18.18 -8.52
C LEU A 165 -2.75 -17.61 -9.93
N GLY A 166 -3.82 -17.22 -10.61
CA GLY A 166 -3.73 -16.63 -11.93
C GLY A 166 -3.20 -17.60 -12.98
N GLY A 167 -3.53 -18.89 -12.86
CA GLY A 167 -3.00 -19.96 -13.70
C GLY A 167 -1.53 -20.31 -13.45
N THR A 168 -0.86 -19.64 -12.51
CA THR A 168 0.52 -19.94 -12.13
C THR A 168 0.54 -20.84 -10.91
N LYS A 169 1.29 -21.95 -11.00
CA LYS A 169 1.58 -22.85 -9.88
C LYS A 169 2.81 -22.37 -9.10
N TYR A 170 2.67 -22.26 -7.79
CA TYR A 170 3.70 -21.97 -6.81
C TYR A 170 3.91 -23.17 -5.89
N MET A 171 5.16 -23.42 -5.50
CA MET A 171 5.47 -24.39 -4.46
C MET A 171 5.17 -23.77 -3.09
N VAL A 172 4.30 -24.39 -2.31
CA VAL A 172 4.00 -23.91 -0.95
C VAL A 172 5.25 -24.04 -0.08
N ILE A 173 5.58 -22.96 0.63
CA ILE A 173 6.68 -22.91 1.59
C ILE A 173 6.13 -22.52 2.98
N GLN A 174 6.98 -22.57 4.00
CA GLN A 174 6.57 -22.31 5.38
C GLN A 174 5.92 -20.92 5.54
N GLY A 175 4.64 -20.94 5.91
CA GLY A 175 3.84 -19.79 6.33
C GLY A 175 3.36 -19.94 7.79
N GLU A 176 2.36 -19.16 8.17
CA GLU A 176 1.71 -19.21 9.48
C GLU A 176 0.36 -19.91 9.34
N ALA A 177 0.16 -21.01 10.07
CA ALA A 177 -1.05 -21.82 9.96
C ALA A 177 -2.31 -20.97 10.24
N GLY A 178 -3.24 -20.97 9.29
CA GLY A 178 -4.49 -20.22 9.39
C GLY A 178 -4.39 -18.71 9.15
N ALA A 179 -3.17 -18.15 9.03
CA ALA A 179 -2.97 -16.71 8.89
C ALA A 179 -2.21 -16.33 7.61
N VAL A 180 -1.12 -17.03 7.26
CA VAL A 180 -0.26 -16.70 6.12
C VAL A 180 0.06 -17.94 5.27
N ILE A 181 -0.17 -17.86 3.97
CA ILE A 181 0.30 -18.82 2.98
C ILE A 181 1.39 -18.17 2.13
N ARG A 182 2.47 -18.91 1.89
CA ARG A 182 3.59 -18.44 1.06
C ARG A 182 3.85 -19.44 -0.06
N GLY A 183 4.05 -18.93 -1.27
CA GLY A 183 4.35 -19.72 -2.46
C GLY A 183 5.62 -19.22 -3.14
N LYS A 184 6.48 -20.13 -3.60
CA LYS A 184 7.70 -19.80 -4.36
C LYS A 184 7.62 -20.32 -5.79
N LYS A 185 8.12 -19.54 -6.74
CA LYS A 185 8.30 -19.92 -8.15
C LYS A 185 9.60 -19.32 -8.69
N GLY A 186 10.65 -20.13 -8.73
CA GLY A 186 11.98 -19.67 -9.17
C GLY A 186 12.48 -18.52 -8.29
N PRO A 187 12.87 -17.37 -8.88
CA PRO A 187 13.30 -16.19 -8.12
C PRO A 187 12.13 -15.44 -7.44
N GLY A 188 10.93 -15.49 -8.02
CA GLY A 188 9.73 -14.84 -7.50
C GLY A 188 8.87 -15.72 -6.60
N GLY A 189 7.73 -15.16 -6.20
CA GLY A 189 6.78 -15.84 -5.34
C GLY A 189 5.55 -15.01 -5.01
N VAL A 190 4.77 -15.52 -4.07
CA VAL A 190 3.52 -14.92 -3.60
C VAL A 190 3.39 -15.10 -2.09
N THR A 191 2.88 -14.06 -1.44
CA THR A 191 2.45 -14.10 -0.03
C THR A 191 0.98 -13.76 0.03
N ILE A 192 0.23 -14.55 0.80
CA ILE A 192 -1.20 -14.37 1.01
C ILE A 192 -1.44 -14.31 2.51
N LYS A 193 -1.97 -13.18 3.01
CA LYS A 193 -2.40 -13.02 4.41
C LYS A 193 -3.93 -13.03 4.46
N LYS A 194 -4.50 -13.85 5.33
CA LYS A 194 -5.94 -13.88 5.61
C LYS A 194 -6.27 -12.83 6.68
N THR A 195 -7.31 -12.05 6.44
CA THR A 195 -7.96 -11.17 7.41
C THR A 195 -9.35 -11.73 7.77
N GLY A 196 -10.11 -11.04 8.62
CA GLY A 196 -11.46 -11.44 8.99
C GLY A 196 -12.43 -11.55 7.80
N MET A 197 -12.25 -10.72 6.77
CA MET A 197 -13.15 -10.60 5.63
C MET A 197 -12.46 -10.67 4.26
N ALA A 198 -11.13 -10.53 4.21
CA ALA A 198 -10.37 -10.45 2.96
C ALA A 198 -9.11 -11.34 2.95
N LEU A 199 -8.51 -11.40 1.78
CA LEU A 199 -7.20 -11.96 1.49
C LEU A 199 -6.34 -10.84 0.91
N ILE A 200 -5.19 -10.59 1.53
CA ILE A 200 -4.17 -9.68 1.01
C ILE A 200 -3.16 -10.51 0.25
N VAL A 201 -3.04 -10.25 -1.05
CA VAL A 201 -2.18 -11.00 -1.95
C VAL A 201 -1.08 -10.08 -2.47
N GLY A 202 0.17 -10.48 -2.27
CA GLY A 202 1.33 -9.83 -2.87
C GLY A 202 2.15 -10.80 -3.69
N ILE A 203 2.38 -10.48 -4.96
CA ILE A 203 3.26 -11.22 -5.87
C ILE A 203 4.54 -10.42 -6.03
N TYR A 204 5.68 -11.09 -5.87
CA TYR A 204 7.00 -10.48 -6.02
C TYR A 204 7.84 -11.23 -7.05
N ASP A 205 8.80 -10.52 -7.62
CA ASP A 205 9.83 -11.05 -8.50
C ASP A 205 11.16 -10.34 -8.20
N GLU A 206 12.26 -10.82 -8.78
CA GLU A 206 13.55 -10.15 -8.68
C GLU A 206 13.45 -8.68 -9.13
N PRO A 207 14.13 -7.74 -8.45
CA PRO A 207 15.13 -7.95 -7.40
C PRO A 207 14.58 -8.00 -5.96
N MET A 208 13.26 -8.08 -5.76
CA MET A 208 12.67 -8.09 -4.42
C MET A 208 12.97 -9.39 -3.67
N ALA A 209 13.44 -9.28 -2.42
CA ALA A 209 13.62 -10.43 -1.55
C ALA A 209 12.27 -10.94 -1.01
N PRO A 210 12.08 -12.26 -0.84
CA PRO A 210 10.85 -12.83 -0.28
C PRO A 210 10.44 -12.25 1.08
N SER A 211 11.42 -11.95 1.94
CA SER A 211 11.17 -11.36 3.26
C SER A 211 10.54 -9.97 3.19
N GLN A 212 10.86 -9.18 2.16
CA GLN A 212 10.28 -7.85 1.97
C GLN A 212 8.81 -7.96 1.56
N CYS A 213 8.49 -8.86 0.62
CA CYS A 213 7.10 -9.13 0.25
C CYS A 213 6.27 -9.59 1.46
N ASN A 214 6.80 -10.53 2.24
CA ASN A 214 6.16 -11.02 3.45
C ASN A 214 5.79 -9.88 4.39
N THR A 215 6.75 -9.01 4.69
CA THR A 215 6.52 -7.92 5.65
C THR A 215 5.47 -6.94 5.14
N ILE A 216 5.47 -6.58 3.86
CA ILE A 216 4.47 -5.67 3.26
C ILE A 216 3.05 -6.28 3.36
N VAL A 217 2.90 -7.53 2.94
CA VAL A 217 1.58 -8.20 2.90
C VAL A 217 1.06 -8.47 4.31
N GLU A 218 1.92 -8.95 5.21
CA GLU A 218 1.55 -9.31 6.57
C GLU A 218 1.20 -8.07 7.40
N ARG A 219 1.99 -6.98 7.33
CA ARG A 219 1.67 -5.72 8.03
C ARG A 219 0.33 -5.15 7.59
N LEU A 220 0.03 -5.16 6.30
CA LEU A 220 -1.26 -4.66 5.81
C LEU A 220 -2.40 -5.53 6.30
N GLY A 221 -2.25 -6.85 6.29
CA GLY A 221 -3.28 -7.74 6.80
C GLY A 221 -3.46 -7.67 8.31
N ASP A 222 -2.38 -7.57 9.09
CA ASP A 222 -2.44 -7.38 10.55
C ASP A 222 -3.16 -6.07 10.89
N TYR A 223 -2.84 -4.98 10.19
CA TYR A 223 -3.56 -3.71 10.33
C TYR A 223 -5.06 -3.86 10.06
N LEU A 224 -5.44 -4.57 8.99
CA LEU A 224 -6.86 -4.80 8.68
C LEU A 224 -7.56 -5.64 9.75
N VAL A 225 -6.91 -6.70 10.25
CA VAL A 225 -7.42 -7.53 11.36
C VAL A 225 -7.62 -6.69 12.61
N ASP A 226 -6.67 -5.83 12.97
CA ASP A 226 -6.76 -4.94 14.12
C ASP A 226 -7.91 -3.91 13.98
N GLN A 227 -8.23 -3.51 12.75
CA GLN A 227 -9.38 -2.66 12.44
C GLN A 227 -10.72 -3.43 12.36
N GLY A 228 -10.71 -4.76 12.54
CA GLY A 228 -11.90 -5.62 12.50
C GLY A 228 -12.33 -6.06 11.09
N PHE A 229 -11.42 -5.99 10.11
CA PHE A 229 -11.62 -6.46 8.72
C PHE A 229 -10.93 -7.80 8.44
#